data_AF-A0A1F5TEP0-F1
#
_entry.id   AF-A0A1F5TEP0-F1
#
_cell.length_a   1.000
_cell.length_b   1.000
_cell.length_c   1.000
_cell.angle_alpha   90.00
_cell.angle_beta   90.00
_cell.angle_gamma   90.00
#
_symmetry.space_group_name_H-M   'P 1'
#
loop_
_entity.id
_entity.type
_entity.pdbx_description
1 polymer ?
#
loop_
_entity_poly.entity_id
_entity_poly.type
_entity_poly.pdbx_seq_one_letter_code
_entity_poly.pdbx_strand_id
1 'polypeptide(L)'
;MWKKIGLILLFIALNVVFFAWLNKNDSPRAVDIKIEAPQANAVVKNLSEIRGKAKGTWYFEGSFPVKVVDANGIEIGGGLAMALGDWMTEEYVDFKGTVEFAEPETGTGVMEFRRDNPSGLPEHDKKIKVPIKFEKPKTMAVRVYFGNKIKNPTVEDCTLAYQLERKVEPTMAIARAAINELLKGPTAEEQKDGYYSSINPGVTLLSIKIEDGTAYVDFDKKLEEAVGGSCRTAAIRSEITNTLKQFYSVKSVVISVEGRIEDALQP
;
A
#
# COMPACT_ATOMS: atom_id res chain seq x y z
N MET A 1 -33.05 43.11 55.02
CA MET A 1 -31.93 42.20 54.69
C MET A 1 -32.39 40.81 54.20
N TRP A 2 -33.50 40.24 54.71
CA TRP A 2 -33.98 38.91 54.31
C TRP A 2 -34.55 38.75 52.90
N LYS A 3 -35.16 39.78 52.29
CA LYS A 3 -35.71 39.69 50.93
C LYS A 3 -34.65 39.45 49.83
N LYS A 4 -33.41 39.91 50.03
CA LYS A 4 -32.31 39.68 49.06
C LYS A 4 -31.72 38.27 49.17
N ILE A 5 -31.73 37.67 50.36
CA ILE A 5 -31.22 36.31 50.59
C ILE A 5 -32.17 35.26 50.00
N GLY A 6 -33.49 35.46 50.14
CA GLY A 6 -34.49 34.57 49.53
C GLY A 6 -34.44 34.54 47.99
N LEU A 7 -34.15 35.67 47.35
CA LEU A 7 -34.06 35.75 45.88
C LEU A 7 -32.82 35.02 45.33
N ILE A 8 -31.69 35.10 46.06
CA ILE A 8 -30.44 34.43 45.69
C ILE A 8 -30.59 32.90 45.83
N LEU A 9 -31.21 32.43 46.91
CA LEU A 9 -31.46 30.99 47.11
C LEU A 9 -32.41 30.42 46.06
N LEU A 10 -33.44 31.18 45.64
CA LEU A 10 -34.35 30.78 44.57
C LEU A 10 -33.64 30.68 43.21
N PHE A 11 -32.73 31.63 42.91
CA PHE A 11 -31.96 31.64 41.66
C PHE A 11 -30.97 30.47 41.59
N ILE A 12 -30.32 30.14 42.72
CA ILE A 12 -29.42 28.98 42.81
C ILE A 12 -30.22 27.68 42.66
N ALA A 13 -31.37 27.54 43.33
CA ALA A 13 -32.23 26.37 43.20
C ALA A 13 -32.75 26.18 41.75
N LEU A 14 -33.17 27.26 41.09
CA LEU A 14 -33.58 27.23 39.68
C LEU A 14 -32.43 26.84 38.75
N ASN A 15 -31.22 27.36 38.98
CA ASN A 15 -30.05 26.99 38.18
C ASN A 15 -29.65 25.54 38.42
N VAL A 16 -29.69 25.02 39.65
CA VAL A 16 -29.38 23.62 39.96
C VAL A 16 -30.42 22.69 39.34
N VAL A 17 -31.71 23.03 39.38
CA VAL A 17 -32.78 22.24 38.73
C VAL A 17 -32.67 22.31 37.21
N PHE A 18 -32.31 23.48 36.65
CA PHE A 18 -32.07 23.65 35.21
C PHE A 18 -30.82 22.89 34.74
N PHE A 19 -29.73 22.89 35.51
CA PHE A 19 -28.53 22.12 35.24
C PHE A 19 -28.78 20.61 35.38
N ALA A 20 -29.57 20.20 36.38
CA ALA A 20 -29.99 18.81 36.55
C ALA A 20 -30.96 18.36 35.44
N TRP A 21 -31.75 19.26 34.85
CA TRP A 21 -32.60 19.00 33.68
C TRP A 21 -31.78 18.91 32.38
N LEU A 22 -30.78 19.78 32.19
CA LEU A 22 -29.84 19.71 31.06
C LEU A 22 -29.00 18.41 31.08
N ASN A 23 -28.62 17.91 32.26
CA ASN A 23 -27.87 16.66 32.40
C ASN A 23 -28.75 15.39 32.42
N LYS A 24 -30.08 15.48 32.28
CA LYS A 24 -30.98 14.32 32.39
C LYS A 24 -31.16 13.51 31.10
N ASN A 25 -30.55 13.93 29.98
CA ASN A 25 -30.76 13.30 28.67
C ASN A 25 -29.55 12.60 28.05
N ASP A 26 -28.39 12.57 28.70
CA ASP A 26 -27.28 11.70 28.28
C ASP A 26 -27.33 10.39 29.08
N SER A 27 -28.41 9.63 28.90
CA SER A 27 -28.31 8.18 29.03
C SER A 27 -27.14 7.75 28.13
N PRO A 28 -26.17 6.93 28.59
CA PRO A 28 -25.14 6.41 27.71
C PRO A 28 -25.84 5.76 26.53
N ARG A 29 -25.77 6.37 25.34
CA ARG A 29 -26.41 5.84 24.13
C ARG A 29 -25.98 4.38 24.04
N ALA A 30 -26.94 3.47 24.15
CA ALA A 30 -26.67 2.06 23.94
C ALA A 30 -25.98 1.95 22.58
N VAL A 31 -24.76 1.40 22.56
CA VAL A 31 -23.99 1.31 21.33
C VAL A 31 -24.67 0.26 20.46
N ASP A 32 -25.39 0.67 19.43
CA ASP A 32 -26.21 -0.21 18.58
C ASP A 32 -25.36 -1.16 17.68
N ILE A 33 -24.04 -1.14 17.83
CA ILE A 33 -23.07 -1.98 17.15
C ILE A 33 -21.91 -2.31 18.09
N LYS A 34 -21.37 -3.52 17.97
CA LYS A 34 -20.21 -4.02 18.68
C LYS A 34 -19.22 -4.56 17.65
N ILE A 35 -18.04 -3.94 17.57
CA ILE A 35 -16.98 -4.41 16.67
C ILE A 35 -16.13 -5.42 17.42
N GLU A 36 -16.03 -6.64 16.89
CA GLU A 36 -15.19 -7.71 17.45
C GLU A 36 -13.84 -7.78 16.74
N ALA A 37 -13.79 -7.50 15.43
CA ALA A 37 -12.57 -7.32 14.67
C ALA A 37 -12.72 -6.24 13.58
N PRO A 38 -11.70 -5.37 13.39
CA PRO A 38 -10.50 -5.25 14.22
C PRO A 38 -10.81 -4.65 15.60
N GLN A 39 -9.99 -5.00 16.60
CA GLN A 39 -9.96 -4.25 17.87
C GLN A 39 -9.18 -2.94 17.69
N ALA A 40 -9.39 -1.99 18.59
CA ALA A 40 -8.66 -0.73 18.58
C ALA A 40 -7.14 -0.97 18.58
N ASN A 41 -6.44 -0.31 17.66
CA ASN A 41 -5.02 -0.41 17.37
C ASN A 41 -4.52 -1.77 16.86
N ALA A 42 -5.43 -2.66 16.45
CA ALA A 42 -5.04 -3.90 15.78
C ALA A 42 -4.25 -3.60 14.49
N VAL A 43 -3.29 -4.47 14.21
CA VAL A 43 -2.54 -4.45 12.96
C VAL A 43 -3.40 -5.12 11.88
N VAL A 44 -3.68 -4.40 10.79
CA VAL A 44 -4.49 -4.88 9.67
C VAL A 44 -3.68 -4.85 8.38
N LYS A 45 -3.85 -5.88 7.56
CA LYS A 45 -3.28 -6.00 6.21
C LYS A 45 -4.37 -5.85 5.15
N ASN A 46 -3.99 -5.69 3.89
CA ASN A 46 -4.97 -5.70 2.81
C ASN A 46 -5.76 -7.03 2.83
N LEU A 47 -7.07 -6.97 2.53
CA LEU A 47 -8.02 -8.09 2.67
C LEU A 47 -8.21 -8.60 4.11
N SER A 48 -8.12 -7.70 5.10
CA SER A 48 -8.44 -8.06 6.48
C SER A 48 -9.93 -8.30 6.67
N GLU A 49 -10.25 -9.33 7.44
CA GLU A 49 -11.62 -9.63 7.86
C GLU A 49 -12.13 -8.58 8.87
N ILE A 50 -13.39 -8.22 8.74
CA ILE A 50 -14.16 -7.46 9.72
C ILE A 50 -15.30 -8.32 10.25
N ARG A 51 -15.60 -8.22 11.54
CA ARG A 51 -16.73 -8.91 12.15
C ARG A 51 -17.17 -8.28 13.45
N GLY A 52 -18.39 -8.59 13.84
CA GLY A 52 -18.99 -8.12 15.08
C GLY A 52 -20.49 -8.33 15.05
N LYS A 53 -21.21 -7.53 15.83
CA LYS A 53 -22.66 -7.61 15.93
C LYS A 53 -23.27 -6.22 15.81
N ALA A 54 -24.34 -6.07 15.04
CA ALA A 54 -25.08 -4.81 14.94
C ALA A 54 -26.58 -5.05 15.07
N LYS A 55 -27.33 -4.05 15.54
CA LYS A 55 -28.78 -4.06 15.47
C LYS A 55 -29.26 -3.78 14.05
N GLY A 56 -30.50 -4.18 13.73
CA GLY A 56 -31.08 -4.03 12.40
C GLY A 56 -30.97 -2.64 11.77
N THR A 57 -31.03 -1.59 12.61
CA THR A 57 -30.89 -0.19 12.18
C THR A 57 -29.55 0.17 11.51
N TRP A 58 -28.53 -0.69 11.61
CA TRP A 58 -27.26 -0.50 10.91
C TRP A 58 -27.30 -0.97 9.46
N TYR A 59 -28.12 -1.97 9.16
CA TYR A 59 -28.17 -2.63 7.87
C TYR A 59 -29.20 -1.97 6.95
N PHE A 60 -28.88 -2.00 5.67
CA PHE A 60 -29.83 -1.81 4.58
C PHE A 60 -29.55 -2.92 3.56
N GLU A 61 -30.60 -3.60 3.12
CA GLU A 61 -30.48 -4.80 2.27
C GLU A 61 -29.53 -5.86 2.88
N GLY A 62 -29.45 -5.92 4.21
CA GLY A 62 -28.60 -6.88 4.93
C GLY A 62 -27.10 -6.55 4.94
N SER A 63 -26.69 -5.34 4.56
CA SER A 63 -25.30 -4.93 4.63
C SER A 63 -25.12 -3.47 5.06
N PHE A 64 -23.88 -3.07 5.35
CA PHE A 64 -23.53 -1.67 5.56
C PHE A 64 -22.05 -1.40 5.21
N PRO A 65 -21.71 -0.16 4.82
CA PRO A 65 -20.37 0.17 4.33
C PRO A 65 -19.34 0.34 5.46
N VAL A 66 -18.11 -0.07 5.15
CA VAL A 66 -16.93 0.13 5.98
C VAL A 66 -15.86 0.81 5.14
N LYS A 67 -15.30 1.91 5.65
CA LYS A 67 -14.24 2.69 5.00
C LYS A 67 -12.93 2.55 5.74
N VAL A 68 -11.84 2.60 5.00
CA VAL A 68 -10.48 2.67 5.53
C VAL A 68 -9.93 4.05 5.21
N VAL A 69 -9.66 4.82 6.26
CA VAL A 69 -9.13 6.18 6.17
C VAL A 69 -7.75 6.20 6.81
N ASP A 70 -6.77 6.76 6.13
CA ASP A 70 -5.41 6.84 6.63
C ASP A 70 -5.23 7.98 7.66
N ALA A 71 -4.04 8.14 8.26
CA ALA A 71 -3.82 9.21 9.24
C ALA A 71 -3.85 10.63 8.65
N ASN A 72 -3.74 10.77 7.33
CA ASN A 72 -3.87 12.05 6.63
C ASN A 72 -5.35 12.40 6.34
N GLY A 73 -6.29 11.50 6.65
CA GLY A 73 -7.70 11.67 6.37
C GLY A 73 -8.12 11.26 4.95
N ILE A 74 -7.25 10.56 4.22
CA ILE A 74 -7.51 10.09 2.86
C ILE A 74 -8.18 8.72 2.94
N GLU A 75 -9.30 8.55 2.23
CA GLU A 75 -9.94 7.25 2.05
C GLU A 75 -9.09 6.41 1.08
N ILE A 76 -8.54 5.30 1.58
CA ILE A 76 -7.64 4.42 0.84
C ILE A 76 -8.29 3.08 0.47
N GLY A 77 -9.54 2.86 0.87
CA GLY A 77 -10.29 1.65 0.56
C GLY A 77 -11.49 1.43 1.46
N GLY A 78 -12.04 0.21 1.41
CA GLY A 78 -13.25 -0.15 2.14
C GLY A 78 -13.79 -1.53 1.76
N GLY A 79 -15.01 -1.79 2.22
CA GLY A 79 -15.74 -3.01 1.96
C GLY A 79 -17.16 -2.96 2.52
N LEU A 80 -17.86 -4.09 2.47
CA LEU A 80 -19.19 -4.25 3.03
C LEU A 80 -19.15 -5.23 4.20
N ALA A 81 -19.83 -4.87 5.29
CA ALA A 81 -20.18 -5.79 6.35
C ALA A 81 -21.57 -6.38 6.05
N MET A 82 -21.66 -7.69 5.92
CA MET A 82 -22.90 -8.40 5.60
C MET A 82 -23.45 -9.10 6.84
N ALA A 83 -24.75 -9.01 7.07
CA ALA A 83 -25.44 -9.76 8.12
C ALA A 83 -25.36 -11.27 7.85
N LEU A 84 -25.20 -12.05 8.92
CA LEU A 84 -25.17 -13.52 8.87
C LEU A 84 -26.52 -14.16 9.21
N GLY A 85 -27.57 -13.36 9.38
CA GLY A 85 -28.91 -13.81 9.73
C GLY A 85 -29.97 -12.76 9.39
N ASP A 86 -31.19 -12.97 9.89
CA ASP A 86 -32.27 -12.00 9.72
C ASP A 86 -31.95 -10.70 10.46
N TRP A 87 -31.78 -9.63 9.70
CA TRP A 87 -31.33 -8.34 10.18
C TRP A 87 -32.47 -7.39 10.54
N MET A 88 -33.73 -7.69 10.17
CA MET A 88 -34.87 -6.81 10.46
C MET A 88 -35.36 -7.00 11.90
N THR A 89 -34.47 -6.81 12.87
CA THR A 89 -34.69 -7.05 14.30
C THR A 89 -34.07 -5.97 15.19
N GLU A 90 -34.62 -5.83 16.39
CA GLU A 90 -34.05 -4.97 17.45
C GLU A 90 -32.89 -5.64 18.21
N GLU A 91 -32.72 -6.95 18.01
CA GLU A 91 -31.64 -7.75 18.59
C GLU A 91 -30.32 -7.60 17.81
N TYR A 92 -29.23 -8.04 18.43
CA TYR A 92 -27.93 -8.07 17.77
C TYR A 92 -27.84 -9.20 16.75
N VAL A 93 -27.38 -8.86 15.55
CA VAL A 93 -27.13 -9.78 14.45
C VAL A 93 -25.65 -9.76 14.12
N ASP A 94 -25.07 -10.94 13.93
CA ASP A 94 -23.66 -11.04 13.58
C ASP A 94 -23.45 -10.53 12.15
N PHE A 95 -22.36 -9.81 11.93
CA PHE A 95 -21.90 -9.43 10.59
C PHE A 95 -20.48 -9.91 10.34
N LYS A 96 -20.18 -10.08 9.05
CA LYS A 96 -18.83 -10.34 8.57
C LYS A 96 -18.60 -9.65 7.23
N GLY A 97 -17.34 -9.33 6.95
CA GLY A 97 -16.93 -8.78 5.67
C GLY A 97 -15.41 -8.82 5.53
N THR A 98 -14.95 -8.29 4.41
CA THR A 98 -13.53 -8.10 4.14
C THR A 98 -13.34 -6.68 3.65
N VAL A 99 -12.28 -6.02 4.10
CA VAL A 99 -11.89 -4.69 3.60
C VAL A 99 -10.68 -4.82 2.69
N GLU A 100 -10.74 -4.16 1.54
CA GLU A 100 -9.62 -3.99 0.63
C GLU A 100 -9.18 -2.53 0.62
N PHE A 101 -7.86 -2.28 0.60
CA PHE A 101 -7.32 -0.93 0.56
C PHE A 101 -5.96 -0.87 -0.16
N ALA A 102 -5.67 0.30 -0.74
CA ALA A 102 -4.40 0.61 -1.39
C ALA A 102 -3.24 0.70 -0.38
N GLU A 103 -1.99 0.68 -0.88
CA GLU A 103 -0.80 0.77 -0.01
C GLU A 103 -0.85 2.05 0.85
N PRO A 104 -0.83 1.93 2.19
CA PRO A 104 -0.96 3.09 3.06
C PRO A 104 0.35 3.87 3.18
N GLU A 105 0.30 5.17 2.91
CA GLU A 105 1.44 6.07 3.12
C GLU A 105 1.76 6.26 4.61
N THR A 106 0.74 6.20 5.46
CA THR A 106 0.84 6.37 6.91
C THR A 106 0.92 5.01 7.64
N GLY A 107 1.43 5.00 8.88
CA GLY A 107 1.52 3.76 9.69
C GLY A 107 0.22 3.41 10.44
N THR A 108 -0.73 4.35 10.49
CA THR A 108 -1.95 4.26 11.27
C THR A 108 -3.12 4.80 10.47
N GLY A 109 -4.32 4.38 10.82
CA GLY A 109 -5.55 4.89 10.21
C GLY A 109 -6.75 4.61 11.08
N VAL A 110 -7.92 4.73 10.47
CA VAL A 110 -9.22 4.49 11.08
C VAL A 110 -10.04 3.62 10.14
N MET A 111 -10.63 2.57 10.69
CA MET A 111 -11.72 1.86 10.06
C MET A 111 -13.04 2.49 10.50
N GLU A 112 -13.76 3.12 9.56
CA GLU A 112 -15.02 3.78 9.80
C GLU A 112 -16.17 2.87 9.36
N PHE A 113 -16.87 2.29 10.33
CA PHE A 113 -18.11 1.55 10.12
C PHE A 113 -19.24 2.56 10.06
N ARG A 114 -19.95 2.62 8.93
CA ARG A 114 -21.03 3.58 8.71
C ARG A 114 -22.34 2.82 8.64
N ARG A 115 -23.31 3.25 9.42
CA ARG A 115 -24.70 2.83 9.22
C ARG A 115 -25.10 3.23 7.81
N ASP A 116 -25.81 2.35 7.12
CA ASP A 116 -26.31 2.73 5.80
C ASP A 116 -27.40 3.82 5.93
N ASN A 117 -27.33 4.80 5.05
CA ASN A 117 -28.20 5.98 5.06
C ASN A 117 -28.78 6.25 3.65
N PRO A 118 -29.71 5.41 3.16
CA PRO A 118 -30.31 5.57 1.83
C PRO A 118 -31.05 6.89 1.63
N SER A 119 -31.50 7.55 2.71
CA SER A 119 -32.19 8.84 2.62
C SER A 119 -31.24 10.04 2.51
N GLY A 120 -29.94 9.85 2.77
CA GLY A 120 -28.92 10.91 2.72
C GLY A 120 -29.07 11.99 3.80
N LEU A 121 -29.90 11.77 4.82
CA LEU A 121 -30.18 12.74 5.86
C LEU A 121 -29.10 12.71 6.96
N PRO A 122 -28.46 13.85 7.31
CA PRO A 122 -27.36 13.88 8.29
C PRO A 122 -27.70 13.28 9.67
N GLU A 123 -28.96 13.38 10.10
CA GLU A 123 -29.46 12.80 11.35
C GLU A 123 -29.40 11.25 11.39
N HIS A 124 -29.16 10.60 10.25
CA HIS A 124 -29.02 9.15 10.12
C HIS A 124 -27.58 8.69 9.93
N ASP A 125 -26.63 9.63 9.80
CA ASP A 125 -25.20 9.35 9.71
C ASP A 125 -24.64 8.94 11.08
N LYS A 126 -24.89 7.68 11.45
CA LYS A 126 -24.16 7.03 12.55
C LYS A 126 -22.88 6.41 12.00
N LYS A 127 -21.77 6.67 12.68
CA LYS A 127 -20.50 6.04 12.39
C LYS A 127 -19.74 5.68 13.65
N ILE A 128 -19.05 4.56 13.60
CA ILE A 128 -18.07 4.16 14.60
C ILE A 128 -16.71 4.09 13.95
N LYS A 129 -15.73 4.65 14.65
CA LYS A 129 -14.33 4.70 14.21
C LYS A 129 -13.52 3.77 15.09
N VAL A 130 -12.84 2.82 14.48
CA VAL A 130 -11.88 1.95 15.14
C VAL A 130 -10.48 2.37 14.68
N PRO A 131 -9.61 2.89 15.57
CA PRO A 131 -8.23 3.16 15.19
C PRO A 131 -7.53 1.85 14.84
N ILE A 132 -6.73 1.84 13.79
CA ILE A 132 -6.02 0.67 13.27
C ILE A 132 -4.57 1.03 12.98
N LYS A 133 -3.69 0.03 12.98
CA LYS A 133 -2.32 0.13 12.49
C LYS A 133 -2.22 -0.64 11.18
N PHE A 134 -1.57 -0.07 10.19
CA PHE A 134 -1.39 -0.78 8.93
C PHE A 134 -0.16 -1.68 8.99
N GLU A 135 -0.32 -2.94 8.59
CA GLU A 135 0.81 -3.79 8.25
C GLU A 135 1.34 -3.32 6.89
N LYS A 136 2.44 -2.58 6.90
CA LYS A 136 3.14 -2.27 5.66
C LYS A 136 3.88 -3.52 5.17
N PRO A 137 3.80 -3.87 3.87
CA PRO A 137 4.66 -4.90 3.34
C PRO A 137 6.10 -4.51 3.66
N LYS A 138 6.83 -5.41 4.32
CA LYS A 138 8.27 -5.23 4.47
C LYS A 138 8.83 -5.17 3.06
N THR A 139 9.59 -4.13 2.76
CA THR A 139 10.26 -3.95 1.47
C THR A 139 11.71 -3.58 1.71
N MET A 140 12.55 -3.83 0.72
CA MET A 140 13.91 -3.33 0.65
C MET A 140 14.13 -2.61 -0.67
N ALA A 141 15.02 -1.62 -0.66
CA ALA A 141 15.36 -0.87 -1.86
C ALA A 141 16.49 -1.58 -2.63
N VAL A 142 16.32 -1.69 -3.95
CA VAL A 142 17.39 -2.04 -4.89
C VAL A 142 17.45 -0.97 -5.98
N ARG A 143 18.60 -0.81 -6.60
CA ARG A 143 18.79 0.10 -7.72
C ARG A 143 18.83 -0.67 -9.03
N VAL A 144 18.15 -0.15 -10.04
CA VAL A 144 18.24 -0.62 -11.42
C VAL A 144 18.80 0.51 -12.27
N TYR A 145 19.50 0.17 -13.34
CA TYR A 145 20.23 1.15 -14.15
C TYR A 145 19.74 1.11 -15.58
N PHE A 146 19.38 2.27 -16.12
CA PHE A 146 18.82 2.43 -17.46
C PHE A 146 19.54 3.55 -18.24
N GLY A 147 19.49 3.49 -19.56
CA GLY A 147 19.86 4.63 -20.40
C GLY A 147 18.94 5.83 -20.17
N ASN A 148 19.40 7.04 -20.49
CA ASN A 148 18.55 8.24 -20.41
C ASN A 148 18.90 9.24 -21.52
N LYS A 149 17.91 9.57 -22.37
CA LYS A 149 18.09 10.44 -23.54
C LYS A 149 18.20 11.93 -23.22
N ILE A 150 17.76 12.36 -22.04
CA ILE A 150 17.85 13.75 -21.58
C ILE A 150 19.22 14.00 -20.96
N LYS A 151 19.70 13.04 -20.15
CA LYS A 151 21.00 13.11 -19.47
C LYS A 151 22.18 12.76 -20.38
N ASN A 152 21.95 11.97 -21.43
CA ASN A 152 22.93 11.62 -22.45
C ASN A 152 22.41 11.96 -23.86
N PRO A 153 22.26 13.25 -24.23
CA PRO A 153 21.60 13.66 -25.47
C PRO A 153 22.45 13.41 -26.73
N THR A 154 23.78 13.36 -26.60
CA THR A 154 24.70 13.15 -27.74
C THR A 154 24.98 11.67 -28.00
N VAL A 155 24.65 10.78 -27.06
CA VAL A 155 24.84 9.31 -27.15
C VAL A 155 26.28 8.92 -27.52
N GLU A 156 27.25 9.76 -27.16
CA GLU A 156 28.68 9.48 -27.43
C GLU A 156 29.20 8.33 -26.57
N ASP A 157 28.72 8.25 -25.32
CA ASP A 157 29.01 7.15 -24.41
C ASP A 157 27.78 6.27 -24.19
N CYS A 158 27.75 5.15 -24.91
CA CYS A 158 26.69 4.14 -24.81
C CYS A 158 26.73 3.35 -23.49
N THR A 159 27.77 3.53 -22.67
CA THR A 159 27.90 2.84 -21.38
C THR A 159 27.32 3.62 -20.21
N LEU A 160 26.87 4.86 -20.41
CA LEU A 160 26.23 5.64 -19.36
C LEU A 160 24.86 5.06 -19.01
N ALA A 161 24.74 4.57 -17.77
CA ALA A 161 23.50 4.11 -17.19
C ALA A 161 23.22 4.84 -15.87
N TYR A 162 21.95 5.17 -15.64
CA TYR A 162 21.50 6.02 -14.54
C TYR A 162 20.60 5.24 -13.60
N GLN A 163 20.86 5.36 -12.29
CA GLN A 163 20.15 4.61 -11.27
C GLN A 163 18.70 5.10 -11.08
N LEU A 164 17.80 4.14 -10.89
CA LEU A 164 16.43 4.30 -10.39
C LEU A 164 16.21 3.32 -9.25
N GLU A 165 15.47 3.74 -8.23
CA GLU A 165 15.15 2.87 -7.10
C GLU A 165 13.93 1.99 -7.37
N ARG A 166 13.95 0.78 -6.84
CA ARG A 166 12.87 -0.19 -6.87
C ARG A 166 12.65 -0.73 -5.47
N LYS A 167 11.38 -0.92 -5.10
CA LYS A 167 11.00 -1.62 -3.88
C LYS A 167 10.78 -3.09 -4.23
N VAL A 168 11.46 -3.99 -3.51
CA VAL A 168 11.29 -5.44 -3.65
C VAL A 168 10.96 -6.07 -2.30
N GLU A 169 10.34 -7.24 -2.33
CA GLU A 169 10.14 -8.04 -1.13
C GLU A 169 11.50 -8.46 -0.52
N PRO A 170 11.64 -8.48 0.82
CA PRO A 170 12.86 -8.91 1.49
C PRO A 170 13.24 -10.32 1.08
N THR A 171 14.45 -10.47 0.56
CA THR A 171 14.95 -11.77 0.10
C THR A 171 16.45 -11.87 0.28
N MET A 172 16.93 -13.09 0.52
CA MET A 172 18.36 -13.40 0.47
C MET A 172 18.89 -13.38 -0.98
N ALA A 173 18.03 -13.57 -1.98
CA ALA A 173 18.38 -13.56 -3.40
C ALA A 173 18.28 -12.15 -4.01
N ILE A 174 18.82 -11.13 -3.32
CA ILE A 174 18.62 -9.72 -3.67
C ILE A 174 19.14 -9.35 -5.07
N ALA A 175 20.24 -9.97 -5.52
CA ALA A 175 20.77 -9.75 -6.86
C ALA A 175 19.82 -10.26 -7.96
N ARG A 176 19.16 -11.41 -7.71
CA ARG A 176 18.12 -11.94 -8.60
C ARG A 176 16.92 -10.99 -8.66
N ALA A 177 16.49 -10.49 -7.50
CA ALA A 177 15.38 -9.54 -7.43
C ALA A 177 15.70 -8.25 -8.21
N ALA A 178 16.90 -7.69 -8.06
CA ALA A 178 17.31 -6.50 -8.79
C ALA A 178 17.33 -6.69 -10.31
N ILE A 179 17.83 -7.83 -10.81
CA ILE A 179 17.79 -8.13 -12.25
C ILE A 179 16.34 -8.32 -12.74
N ASN A 180 15.50 -9.00 -11.98
CA ASN A 180 14.09 -9.15 -12.36
C ASN A 180 13.38 -7.79 -12.44
N GLU A 181 13.69 -6.84 -11.55
CA GLU A 181 13.17 -5.47 -11.66
C GLU A 181 13.75 -4.71 -12.86
N LEU A 182 15.03 -4.92 -13.19
CA LEU A 182 15.65 -4.33 -14.39
C LEU A 182 14.95 -4.80 -15.66
N LEU A 183 14.66 -6.11 -15.77
CA LEU A 183 14.02 -6.73 -16.93
C LEU A 183 12.57 -6.29 -17.16
N LYS A 184 11.89 -5.72 -16.15
CA LYS A 184 10.59 -5.08 -16.33
C LYS A 184 10.68 -3.77 -17.14
N GLY A 185 11.87 -3.16 -17.20
CA GLY A 185 12.11 -1.89 -17.85
C GLY A 185 11.66 -0.67 -17.04
N PRO A 186 11.84 0.55 -17.59
CA PRO A 186 11.35 1.78 -16.97
C PRO A 186 9.83 1.90 -17.03
N THR A 187 9.23 2.49 -16.00
CA THR A 187 7.78 2.78 -15.95
C THR A 187 7.40 3.85 -16.99
N ALA A 188 6.09 4.01 -17.24
CA ALA A 188 5.60 5.03 -18.17
C ALA A 188 6.00 6.45 -17.73
N GLU A 189 6.06 6.70 -16.42
CA GLU A 189 6.51 7.96 -15.83
C GLU A 189 8.01 8.18 -16.05
N GLU A 190 8.84 7.16 -15.81
CA GLU A 190 10.29 7.24 -16.01
C GLU A 190 10.65 7.42 -17.49
N GLN A 191 9.87 6.86 -18.41
CA GLN A 191 10.05 7.08 -19.84
C GLN A 191 9.78 8.54 -20.24
N LYS A 192 8.82 9.21 -19.58
CA LYS A 192 8.59 10.66 -19.75
C LYS A 192 9.79 11.47 -19.24
N ASP A 193 10.45 11.00 -18.18
CA ASP A 193 11.71 11.55 -17.65
C ASP A 193 12.96 11.14 -18.45
N GLY A 194 12.76 10.52 -19.61
CA GLY A 194 13.81 10.23 -20.58
C GLY A 194 14.51 8.88 -20.41
N TYR A 195 14.12 8.07 -19.42
CA TYR A 195 14.71 6.74 -19.23
C TYR A 195 14.25 5.76 -20.31
N TYR A 196 15.16 4.88 -20.72
CA TYR A 196 14.87 3.77 -21.64
C TYR A 196 15.76 2.57 -21.30
N SER A 197 15.30 1.36 -21.62
CA SER A 197 16.14 0.17 -21.55
C SER A 197 16.60 -0.23 -22.95
N SER A 198 17.85 -0.67 -23.04
CA SER A 198 18.42 -1.26 -24.25
C SER A 198 18.16 -2.77 -24.35
N ILE A 199 17.76 -3.39 -23.24
CA ILE A 199 17.39 -4.81 -23.12
C ILE A 199 16.06 -5.04 -23.82
N ASN A 200 15.96 -6.14 -24.56
CA ASN A 200 14.73 -6.51 -25.25
C ASN A 200 13.59 -6.81 -24.27
N PRO A 201 12.34 -6.37 -24.56
CA PRO A 201 11.20 -6.70 -23.73
C PRO A 201 10.94 -8.21 -23.71
N GLY A 202 10.65 -8.75 -22.53
CA GLY A 202 10.32 -10.17 -22.35
C GLY A 202 11.52 -11.11 -22.36
N VAL A 203 12.74 -10.58 -22.21
CA VAL A 203 13.93 -11.34 -21.81
C VAL A 203 13.73 -11.95 -20.43
N THR A 204 14.23 -13.17 -20.24
CA THR A 204 14.09 -13.91 -18.98
C THR A 204 15.46 -14.22 -18.38
N LEU A 205 15.59 -14.04 -17.06
CA LEU A 205 16.76 -14.51 -16.31
C LEU A 205 16.63 -16.02 -16.04
N LEU A 206 17.48 -16.82 -16.69
CA LEU A 206 17.54 -18.27 -16.50
C LEU A 206 18.25 -18.61 -15.18
N SER A 207 19.44 -18.05 -14.95
CA SER A 207 20.20 -18.31 -13.72
C SER A 207 21.03 -17.11 -13.26
N ILE A 208 21.30 -17.07 -11.95
CA ILE A 208 22.26 -16.13 -11.36
C ILE A 208 22.99 -16.81 -10.22
N LYS A 209 24.31 -16.66 -10.19
CA LYS A 209 25.21 -17.22 -9.19
C LYS A 209 26.29 -16.19 -8.86
N ILE A 210 26.65 -16.06 -7.59
CA ILE A 210 27.74 -15.17 -7.17
C ILE A 210 28.80 -16.03 -6.46
N GLU A 211 30.00 -16.09 -7.04
CA GLU A 211 31.13 -16.83 -6.49
C GLU A 211 32.41 -15.99 -6.64
N ASP A 212 33.23 -15.96 -5.60
CA ASP A 212 34.51 -15.22 -5.56
C ASP A 212 34.41 -13.75 -6.01
N GLY A 213 33.25 -13.14 -5.74
CA GLY A 213 32.93 -11.77 -6.12
C GLY A 213 32.59 -11.55 -7.59
N THR A 214 32.42 -12.62 -8.37
CA THR A 214 31.90 -12.56 -9.73
C THR A 214 30.44 -12.99 -9.76
N ALA A 215 29.57 -12.14 -10.31
CA ALA A 215 28.19 -12.50 -10.60
C ALA A 215 28.10 -13.10 -12.02
N TYR A 216 27.76 -14.38 -12.10
CA TYR A 216 27.43 -15.08 -13.34
C TYR A 216 25.92 -15.00 -13.55
N VAL A 217 25.50 -14.37 -14.64
CA VAL A 217 24.08 -14.18 -14.99
C VAL A 217 23.79 -14.73 -16.37
N ASP A 218 22.81 -15.62 -16.44
CA ASP A 218 22.42 -16.32 -17.66
C ASP A 218 21.00 -15.93 -18.07
N PHE A 219 20.83 -15.53 -19.33
CA PHE A 219 19.57 -15.09 -19.89
C PHE A 219 19.13 -15.98 -21.05
N ASP A 220 17.85 -15.87 -21.42
CA ASP A 220 17.33 -16.51 -22.63
C ASP A 220 17.86 -15.81 -23.91
N LYS A 221 17.75 -16.53 -25.04
CA LYS A 221 18.21 -16.04 -26.35
C LYS A 221 17.66 -14.68 -26.78
N LYS A 222 16.50 -14.27 -26.21
CA LYS A 222 15.89 -12.97 -26.50
C LYS A 222 16.81 -11.80 -26.16
N LEU A 223 17.77 -11.99 -25.25
CA LEU A 223 18.73 -10.93 -24.92
C LEU A 223 19.52 -10.47 -26.15
N GLU A 224 19.69 -11.34 -27.15
CA GLU A 224 20.48 -11.10 -28.37
C GLU A 224 19.64 -10.94 -29.62
N GLU A 225 18.34 -11.23 -29.56
CA GLU A 225 17.45 -11.14 -30.72
C GLU A 225 17.41 -9.71 -31.28
N ALA A 226 17.79 -9.54 -32.54
CA ALA A 226 17.87 -8.23 -33.20
C ALA A 226 18.75 -7.20 -32.44
N VAL A 227 19.74 -7.67 -31.67
CA VAL A 227 20.78 -6.83 -31.09
C VAL A 227 21.93 -6.77 -32.07
N GLY A 228 22.09 -5.61 -32.71
CA GLY A 228 23.20 -5.30 -33.59
C GLY A 228 23.83 -3.97 -33.21
N GLY A 229 25.14 -3.87 -33.43
CA GLY A 229 25.91 -2.65 -33.20
C GLY A 229 26.51 -2.56 -31.80
N SER A 230 27.82 -2.25 -31.77
CA SER A 230 28.63 -2.16 -30.56
C SER A 230 28.03 -1.27 -29.46
N CYS A 231 27.36 -0.18 -29.84
CA CYS A 231 26.73 0.74 -28.90
C CYS A 231 25.59 0.08 -28.10
N ARG A 232 24.67 -0.61 -28.78
CA ARG A 232 23.53 -1.26 -28.12
C ARG A 232 23.99 -2.40 -27.22
N THR A 233 24.93 -3.20 -27.72
CA THR A 233 25.59 -4.27 -26.96
C THR A 233 26.25 -3.72 -25.69
N ALA A 234 27.01 -2.62 -25.80
CA ALA A 234 27.64 -1.98 -24.65
C ALA A 234 26.61 -1.43 -23.64
N ALA A 235 25.51 -0.85 -24.11
CA ALA A 235 24.44 -0.34 -23.26
C ALA A 235 23.75 -1.46 -22.46
N ILE A 236 23.39 -2.58 -23.12
CA ILE A 236 22.81 -3.77 -22.46
C ILE A 236 23.75 -4.28 -21.35
N ARG A 237 25.05 -4.45 -21.67
CA ARG A 237 26.05 -4.89 -20.68
C ARG A 237 26.16 -3.90 -19.53
N SER A 238 26.07 -2.60 -19.80
CA SER A 238 26.14 -1.55 -18.78
C SER A 238 24.94 -1.58 -17.82
N GLU A 239 23.71 -1.70 -18.33
CA GLU A 239 22.49 -1.78 -17.52
C GLU A 239 22.55 -2.97 -16.54
N ILE A 240 22.93 -4.15 -17.03
CA ILE A 240 23.08 -5.37 -16.22
C ILE A 240 24.23 -5.22 -15.21
N THR A 241 25.39 -4.75 -15.67
CA THR A 241 26.61 -4.68 -14.85
C THR A 241 26.45 -3.69 -13.71
N ASN A 242 25.94 -2.48 -13.97
CA ASN A 242 25.75 -1.47 -12.94
C ASN A 242 24.69 -1.92 -11.91
N THR A 243 23.63 -2.59 -12.37
CA THR A 243 22.61 -3.16 -11.49
C THR A 243 23.20 -4.20 -10.53
N LEU A 244 24.13 -5.05 -10.97
CA LEU A 244 24.74 -6.06 -10.10
C LEU A 244 25.87 -5.50 -9.23
N LYS A 245 26.67 -4.57 -9.75
CA LYS A 245 27.77 -3.94 -9.01
C LYS A 245 27.31 -3.01 -7.89
N GLN A 246 26.02 -2.74 -7.75
CA GLN A 246 25.48 -2.06 -6.58
C GLN A 246 25.76 -2.81 -5.27
N PHE A 247 25.93 -4.15 -5.34
CA PHE A 247 26.18 -5.00 -4.19
C PHE A 247 27.69 -5.10 -3.94
N TYR A 248 28.13 -4.74 -2.72
CA TYR A 248 29.56 -4.70 -2.36
C TYR A 248 30.31 -6.03 -2.56
N SER A 249 29.58 -7.16 -2.53
CA SER A 249 30.15 -8.49 -2.78
C SER A 249 30.45 -8.73 -4.26
N VAL A 250 29.86 -7.98 -5.19
CA VAL A 250 30.01 -8.15 -6.64
C VAL A 250 31.05 -7.17 -7.20
N LYS A 251 32.20 -7.72 -7.59
CA LYS A 251 33.34 -7.00 -8.17
C LYS A 251 33.33 -7.06 -9.70
N SER A 252 32.85 -8.18 -10.25
CA SER A 252 32.81 -8.48 -11.69
C SER A 252 31.48 -9.13 -12.06
N VAL A 253 31.12 -9.02 -13.34
CA VAL A 253 29.90 -9.60 -13.89
C VAL A 253 30.26 -10.35 -15.17
N VAL A 254 29.79 -11.60 -15.28
CA VAL A 254 29.86 -12.44 -16.47
C VAL A 254 28.44 -12.66 -16.96
N ILE A 255 28.18 -12.28 -18.20
CA ILE A 255 26.86 -12.41 -18.83
C ILE A 255 26.93 -13.58 -19.80
N SER A 256 25.95 -14.47 -19.74
CA SER A 256 25.78 -15.57 -20.68
C SER A 256 24.37 -15.60 -21.27
N VAL A 257 24.24 -16.25 -22.42
CA VAL A 257 22.97 -16.48 -23.11
C VAL A 257 22.84 -17.97 -23.39
N GLU A 258 21.88 -18.61 -22.72
CA GLU A 258 21.68 -20.07 -22.75
C GLU A 258 22.98 -20.84 -22.45
N GLY A 259 23.75 -20.34 -21.47
CA GLY A 259 25.03 -20.91 -21.03
C GLY A 259 26.24 -20.54 -21.88
N ARG A 260 26.07 -19.85 -23.02
CA ARG A 260 27.19 -19.38 -23.84
C ARG A 260 27.74 -18.06 -23.31
N ILE A 261 29.06 -17.94 -23.16
CA ILE A 261 29.71 -16.74 -22.60
C ILE A 261 30.47 -15.96 -23.68
N GLU A 262 31.27 -16.64 -24.49
CA GLU A 262 32.25 -16.00 -25.39
C GLU A 262 31.60 -15.13 -26.46
N ASP A 263 30.50 -15.61 -27.03
CA ASP A 263 29.71 -14.92 -28.05
C ASP A 263 28.55 -14.12 -27.47
N ALA A 264 28.37 -14.16 -26.14
CA ALA A 264 27.28 -13.47 -25.48
C ALA A 264 27.44 -11.95 -25.60
N LEU A 265 26.50 -11.29 -26.27
CA LEU A 265 26.55 -9.84 -26.50
C LEU A 265 27.92 -9.39 -27.05
N GLN A 266 28.36 -10.01 -28.16
CA GLN A 266 29.51 -9.50 -28.92
C GLN A 266 29.11 -8.23 -29.71
N PRO A 267 30.02 -7.24 -29.82
CA PRO A 267 29.84 -6.07 -30.68
C PRO A 267 29.91 -6.41 -32.17
#